data_AF-A0A2U3EYX3-F1
#
_entry.id   AF-A0A2U3EYX3-F1
#
_cell.length_a   1.000
_cell.length_b   1.000
_cell.length_c   1.000
_cell.angle_alpha   90.00
_cell.angle_beta   90.00
_cell.angle_gamma   90.00
#
_symmetry.space_group_name_H-M   'P 1'
#
loop_
_entity.id
_entity.type
_entity.pdbx_description
1 polymer ?
#
loop_
_entity_poly.entity_id
_entity_poly.type
_entity_poly.pdbx_seq_one_letter_code
_entity_poly.pdbx_strand_id
1 'polypeptide(L)'
;KFCEPQVAIVSLTITEKGYCIDPATGKLDLHNARIIHDLENPSEPHSAPGILVEALHRRRERGLPAFTVLSCDNIPDNGHVVKNAVLGMAQKRSAALSEWIDSHVSFPGTMVDRIVPAATEASLAEITDALGVEDPCAISCEPFIQWVVEDNFVAGRPDWEVAGVQMVQDVLPWEQMKLRMLNGSHSFLAYLGYLAGYAHINECMEDAAFREGARRLMLDEQAPTLRIKDVDLTAYADSLLERFANPALQHRTWQIAMDGSQKLPQRMLDGIRVHLERKTPWSLLALGVAGWIRYVSGTDDRGNAIDVRDPLSDKIRTMVNASSDAERVNALLGLSEVFGHDLAQNSAFVEAVSQAYERITRHGARQAVIETLNV
;
A
#
# COMPACT_ATOMS: atom_id res chain seq x y z
N LYS A 1 -29.52 -11.90 4.36
CA LYS A 1 -28.62 -11.39 5.41
C LYS A 1 -28.50 -9.87 5.44
N PHE A 2 -27.96 -9.18 4.41
CA PHE A 2 -27.77 -7.71 4.46
C PHE A 2 -29.04 -6.85 4.63
N CYS A 3 -30.22 -7.39 4.31
CA CYS A 3 -31.51 -6.71 4.55
C CYS A 3 -32.15 -7.05 5.91
N GLU A 4 -31.45 -7.75 6.81
CA GLU A 4 -31.94 -7.94 8.18
C GLU A 4 -31.75 -6.64 8.98
N PRO A 5 -32.73 -6.21 9.79
CA PRO A 5 -32.71 -4.88 10.41
C PRO A 5 -31.49 -4.59 11.29
N GLN A 6 -30.99 -5.62 11.99
CA GLN A 6 -29.85 -5.50 12.91
C GLN A 6 -28.49 -5.35 12.23
N VAL A 7 -28.39 -5.53 10.91
CA VAL A 7 -27.14 -5.31 10.18
C VAL A 7 -26.89 -3.81 10.09
N ALA A 8 -25.94 -3.32 10.90
CA ALA A 8 -25.54 -1.92 10.98
C ALA A 8 -24.28 -1.59 10.14
N ILE A 9 -23.41 -2.57 9.92
CA ILE A 9 -22.13 -2.41 9.22
C ILE A 9 -21.93 -3.57 8.25
N VAL A 10 -21.44 -3.28 7.04
CA VAL A 10 -20.91 -4.25 6.09
C VAL A 10 -19.44 -3.90 5.85
N SER A 11 -18.52 -4.75 6.34
CA SER A 11 -17.08 -4.55 6.21
C SER A 11 -16.47 -5.32 5.03
N LEU A 12 -15.36 -4.84 4.47
CA LEU A 12 -14.71 -5.44 3.29
C LEU A 12 -13.21 -5.67 3.49
N THR A 13 -12.73 -6.84 3.07
CA THR A 13 -11.31 -7.19 2.83
C THR A 13 -11.25 -8.00 1.54
N ILE A 14 -11.52 -7.34 0.41
CA ILE A 14 -11.78 -7.93 -0.90
C ILE A 14 -10.65 -7.72 -1.91
N THR A 15 -9.51 -7.19 -1.45
CA THR A 15 -8.37 -6.71 -2.26
C THR A 15 -8.73 -5.52 -3.14
N GLU A 16 -7.71 -4.83 -3.67
CA GLU A 16 -7.85 -3.64 -4.51
C GLU A 16 -8.70 -3.91 -5.76
N LYS A 17 -8.59 -5.13 -6.31
CA LYS A 17 -9.34 -5.56 -7.50
C LYS A 17 -10.82 -5.83 -7.22
N GLY A 18 -11.21 -5.98 -5.95
CA GLY A 18 -12.58 -6.25 -5.54
C GLY A 18 -13.53 -5.07 -5.77
N TYR A 19 -13.01 -3.84 -5.77
CA TYR A 19 -13.79 -2.61 -5.90
C TYR A 19 -14.21 -2.30 -7.35
N CYS A 20 -13.62 -2.98 -8.34
CA CYS A 20 -13.88 -2.75 -9.77
C CYS A 20 -13.75 -1.26 -10.16
N ILE A 21 -12.74 -0.58 -9.60
CA ILE A 21 -12.40 0.80 -9.94
C ILE A 21 -11.31 0.79 -11.01
N ASP A 22 -11.42 1.67 -11.99
CA ASP A 22 -10.35 2.01 -12.92
C ASP A 22 -9.27 2.79 -12.16
N PRO A 23 -8.05 2.25 -12.01
CA PRO A 23 -6.98 2.91 -11.26
C PRO A 23 -6.60 4.28 -11.83
N ALA A 24 -6.77 4.50 -13.14
CA ALA A 24 -6.40 5.76 -13.78
C ALA A 24 -7.38 6.89 -13.45
N THR A 25 -8.66 6.57 -13.27
CA THR A 25 -9.72 7.56 -13.07
C THR A 25 -10.27 7.59 -11.65
N GLY A 26 -10.03 6.55 -10.85
CA GLY A 26 -10.62 6.40 -9.52
C GLY A 26 -12.13 6.17 -9.55
N LYS A 27 -12.71 5.84 -10.72
CA LYS A 27 -14.14 5.64 -10.94
C LYS A 27 -14.47 4.17 -11.22
N LEU A 28 -15.74 3.81 -11.07
CA LEU A 28 -16.21 2.48 -11.41
C LEU A 28 -15.87 2.13 -12.87
N ASP A 29 -15.18 1.00 -13.05
CA ASP A 29 -14.82 0.46 -14.36
C ASP A 29 -16.04 -0.21 -14.99
N LEU A 30 -16.66 0.50 -15.94
CA LEU A 30 -17.83 0.02 -16.70
C LEU A 30 -17.48 -1.04 -17.74
N HIS A 31 -16.20 -1.28 -18.01
CA HIS A 31 -15.72 -2.33 -18.90
C HIS A 31 -15.43 -3.64 -18.15
N ASN A 32 -15.47 -3.63 -16.82
CA ASN A 32 -15.29 -4.82 -16.01
C ASN A 32 -16.45 -5.81 -16.22
N ALA A 33 -16.14 -7.07 -16.55
CA ALA A 33 -17.15 -8.09 -16.84
C ALA A 33 -18.17 -8.31 -15.71
N ARG A 34 -17.76 -8.20 -14.43
CA ARG A 34 -18.68 -8.31 -13.30
C ARG A 34 -19.61 -7.10 -13.20
N ILE A 35 -19.13 -5.91 -13.52
CA ILE A 35 -19.94 -4.69 -13.52
C ILE A 35 -20.97 -4.72 -14.66
N ILE A 36 -20.55 -5.12 -15.86
CA ILE A 36 -21.47 -5.30 -16.99
C ILE A 36 -22.59 -6.28 -16.61
N HIS A 37 -22.23 -7.45 -16.08
CA HIS A 37 -23.19 -8.45 -15.63
C HIS A 37 -24.18 -7.89 -14.59
N ASP A 38 -23.69 -7.19 -13.57
CA ASP A 38 -24.53 -6.70 -12.48
C ASP A 38 -25.44 -5.54 -12.91
N LEU A 39 -25.07 -4.79 -13.95
CA LEU A 39 -25.93 -3.77 -14.54
C LEU A 39 -27.08 -4.41 -15.34
N GLU A 40 -26.81 -5.52 -16.01
CA GLU A 40 -27.83 -6.30 -16.73
C GLU A 40 -28.73 -7.10 -15.77
N ASN A 41 -28.17 -7.59 -14.66
CA ASN A 41 -28.83 -8.48 -13.69
C ASN A 41 -28.77 -7.93 -12.25
N PRO A 42 -29.38 -6.76 -11.97
CA PRO A 42 -29.20 -6.03 -10.70
C PRO A 42 -29.74 -6.76 -9.46
N SER A 43 -30.62 -7.75 -9.63
CA SER A 43 -31.14 -8.59 -8.53
C SER A 43 -30.26 -9.79 -8.19
N GLU A 44 -29.30 -10.12 -9.04
CA GLU A 44 -28.36 -11.24 -8.90
C GLU A 44 -26.90 -10.80 -9.13
N PRO A 45 -26.39 -9.82 -8.35
CA PRO A 45 -25.06 -9.27 -8.57
C PRO A 45 -23.94 -10.22 -8.12
N HIS A 46 -22.79 -10.13 -8.80
CA HIS A 46 -21.56 -10.87 -8.54
C HIS A 46 -20.41 -10.01 -8.01
N SER A 47 -20.46 -8.69 -8.23
CA SER A 47 -19.47 -7.74 -7.73
C SER A 47 -19.83 -7.21 -6.34
N ALA A 48 -18.83 -6.83 -5.55
CA ALA A 48 -19.08 -6.20 -4.24
C ALA A 48 -19.91 -4.90 -4.38
N PRO A 49 -19.60 -3.97 -5.31
CA PRO A 49 -20.46 -2.80 -5.54
C PRO A 49 -21.91 -3.16 -5.89
N GLY A 50 -22.12 -4.15 -6.77
CA GLY A 50 -23.46 -4.61 -7.15
C GLY A 50 -24.24 -5.19 -5.97
N ILE A 51 -23.61 -6.05 -5.17
CA ILE A 51 -24.19 -6.64 -3.96
C ILE A 51 -24.58 -5.56 -2.94
N LEU A 52 -23.70 -4.59 -2.70
CA LEU A 52 -23.97 -3.47 -1.78
C LEU A 52 -25.15 -2.61 -2.26
N VAL A 53 -25.16 -2.22 -3.54
CA VAL A 53 -26.24 -1.41 -4.13
C VAL A 53 -27.58 -2.14 -4.09
N GLU A 54 -27.61 -3.44 -4.41
CA GLU A 54 -28.85 -4.22 -4.35
C GLU A 54 -29.35 -4.40 -2.91
N ALA A 55 -28.45 -4.63 -1.96
CA ALA A 55 -28.82 -4.71 -0.55
C ALA A 55 -29.42 -3.38 -0.05
N LEU A 56 -28.80 -2.26 -0.38
CA LEU A 56 -29.26 -0.91 -0.01
C LEU A 56 -30.59 -0.56 -0.68
N HIS A 57 -30.75 -0.90 -1.96
CA HIS A 57 -32.02 -0.77 -2.67
C HIS A 57 -33.14 -1.53 -1.95
N ARG A 58 -32.93 -2.81 -1.63
CA ARG A 58 -33.92 -3.62 -0.90
C ARG A 58 -34.21 -3.07 0.49
N ARG A 59 -33.23 -2.50 1.19
CA ARG A 59 -33.46 -1.86 2.50
C ARG A 59 -34.34 -0.63 2.36
N ARG A 60 -34.04 0.24 1.39
CA ARG A 60 -34.85 1.42 1.07
C ARG A 60 -36.30 1.04 0.76
N GLU A 61 -36.53 0.08 -0.13
CA GLU A 61 -37.89 -0.36 -0.51
C GLU A 61 -38.69 -0.91 0.67
N ARG A 62 -37.99 -1.43 1.70
CA ARG A 62 -38.60 -1.97 2.92
C ARG A 62 -38.69 -0.95 4.06
N GLY A 63 -38.28 0.30 3.84
CA GLY A 63 -38.23 1.32 4.89
C GLY A 63 -37.23 1.02 6.01
N LEU A 64 -36.20 0.21 5.74
CA LEU A 64 -35.14 -0.10 6.70
C LEU A 64 -34.05 1.00 6.64
N PRO A 65 -33.41 1.33 7.78
CA PRO A 65 -32.28 2.24 7.79
C PRO A 65 -31.12 1.67 6.99
N ALA A 66 -30.26 2.53 6.44
CA ALA A 66 -29.01 2.10 5.80
C ALA A 66 -28.03 1.46 6.81
N PHE A 67 -27.00 0.79 6.28
CA PHE A 67 -25.83 0.36 7.05
C PHE A 67 -24.61 1.20 6.62
N THR A 68 -23.59 1.27 7.48
CA THR A 68 -22.27 1.78 7.10
C THR A 68 -21.53 0.75 6.26
N VAL A 69 -20.77 1.21 5.27
CA VAL A 69 -19.87 0.37 4.48
C VAL A 69 -18.43 0.67 4.91
N LEU A 70 -17.77 -0.31 5.54
CA LEU A 70 -16.47 -0.14 6.19
C LEU A 70 -15.38 -0.88 5.43
N SER A 71 -14.62 -0.19 4.59
CA SER A 71 -13.47 -0.78 3.91
C SER A 71 -12.35 -1.05 4.91
N CYS A 72 -11.76 -2.24 4.87
CA CYS A 72 -10.58 -2.64 5.66
C CYS A 72 -9.45 -3.14 4.73
N ASP A 73 -9.49 -2.80 3.43
CA ASP A 73 -8.41 -3.06 2.49
C ASP A 73 -7.33 -1.97 2.57
N ASN A 74 -6.09 -2.35 2.26
CA ASN A 74 -4.92 -1.46 2.31
C ASN A 74 -4.79 -0.60 1.05
N ILE A 75 -5.79 0.25 0.80
CA ILE A 75 -5.84 1.20 -0.31
C ILE A 75 -5.83 2.60 0.30
N PRO A 76 -5.08 3.56 -0.28
CA PRO A 76 -5.20 4.96 0.14
C PRO A 76 -6.64 5.43 0.01
N ASP A 77 -7.14 6.12 1.02
CA ASP A 77 -8.48 6.70 1.03
C ASP A 77 -9.59 5.66 0.72
N ASN A 78 -9.48 4.50 1.39
CA ASN A 78 -10.29 3.33 1.07
C ASN A 78 -11.81 3.55 1.23
N GLY A 79 -12.22 4.47 2.12
CA GLY A 79 -13.59 4.92 2.30
C GLY A 79 -14.13 5.63 1.06
N HIS A 80 -13.38 6.60 0.51
CA HIS A 80 -13.76 7.27 -0.73
C HIS A 80 -13.73 6.33 -1.95
N VAL A 81 -12.80 5.38 -2.01
CA VAL A 81 -12.75 4.37 -3.08
C VAL A 81 -14.02 3.54 -3.11
N VAL A 82 -14.46 2.99 -1.97
CA VAL A 82 -15.69 2.21 -1.91
C VAL A 82 -16.93 3.08 -2.16
N LYS A 83 -16.94 4.33 -1.67
CA LYS A 83 -18.01 5.29 -1.94
C LYS A 83 -18.17 5.51 -3.44
N ASN A 84 -17.07 5.77 -4.16
CA ASN A 84 -17.08 6.01 -5.60
C ASN A 84 -17.56 4.78 -6.39
N ALA A 85 -17.15 3.58 -5.99
CA ALA A 85 -17.60 2.34 -6.62
C ALA A 85 -19.11 2.15 -6.44
N VAL A 86 -19.62 2.30 -5.21
CA VAL A 86 -21.04 2.13 -4.88
C VAL A 86 -21.91 3.19 -5.53
N LEU A 87 -21.53 4.48 -5.46
CA LEU A 87 -22.28 5.56 -6.10
C LEU A 87 -22.23 5.47 -7.62
N GLY A 88 -21.08 5.11 -8.20
CA GLY A 88 -20.95 4.88 -9.64
C GLY A 88 -21.89 3.78 -10.13
N MET A 89 -22.00 2.70 -9.37
CA MET A 89 -22.90 1.57 -9.68
C MET A 89 -24.37 1.97 -9.49
N ALA A 90 -24.70 2.63 -8.38
CA ALA A 90 -26.03 3.11 -8.07
C ALA A 90 -26.53 4.10 -9.12
N GLN A 91 -25.68 5.03 -9.58
CA GLN A 91 -26.01 6.03 -10.59
C GLN A 91 -26.42 5.40 -11.93
N LYS A 92 -25.78 4.30 -12.33
CA LYS A 92 -26.14 3.56 -13.55
C LYS A 92 -27.46 2.83 -13.44
N ARG A 93 -27.86 2.46 -12.22
CA ARG A 93 -29.14 1.81 -11.95
C ARG A 93 -30.28 2.82 -11.80
N SER A 94 -30.10 3.87 -11.00
CA SER A 94 -31.10 4.90 -10.74
C SER A 94 -30.47 6.11 -10.04
N ALA A 95 -30.66 7.30 -10.59
CA ALA A 95 -30.20 8.55 -9.97
C ALA A 95 -30.79 8.73 -8.55
N ALA A 96 -32.07 8.43 -8.38
CA ALA A 96 -32.74 8.52 -7.08
C ALA A 96 -32.18 7.52 -6.07
N LEU A 97 -31.67 6.35 -6.50
CA LEU A 97 -31.00 5.40 -5.60
C LEU A 97 -29.62 5.90 -5.20
N SER A 98 -28.86 6.44 -6.16
CA SER A 98 -27.55 7.05 -5.91
C SER A 98 -27.63 8.17 -4.86
N GLU A 99 -28.57 9.11 -5.05
CA GLU A 99 -28.81 10.22 -4.11
C GLU A 99 -29.22 9.72 -2.72
N TRP A 100 -30.06 8.68 -2.65
CA TRP A 100 -30.46 8.09 -1.38
C TRP A 100 -29.26 7.44 -0.68
N ILE A 101 -28.42 6.70 -1.40
CA ILE A 101 -27.22 6.08 -0.84
C ILE A 101 -26.26 7.16 -0.34
N ASP A 102 -25.98 8.20 -1.13
CA ASP A 102 -25.05 9.27 -0.74
C ASP A 102 -25.50 10.02 0.52
N SER A 103 -26.81 10.14 0.74
CA SER A 103 -27.38 10.83 1.90
C SER A 103 -27.58 9.95 3.15
N HIS A 104 -27.66 8.62 3.01
CA HIS A 104 -28.01 7.72 4.11
C HIS A 104 -26.89 6.74 4.50
N VAL A 105 -25.87 6.55 3.66
CA VAL A 105 -24.76 5.60 3.91
C VAL A 105 -23.49 6.38 4.21
N SER A 106 -22.76 5.95 5.25
CA SER A 106 -21.39 6.41 5.49
C SER A 106 -20.37 5.40 4.97
N PHE A 107 -19.22 5.95 4.55
CA PHE A 107 -18.07 5.22 4.03
C PHE A 107 -16.79 5.70 4.74
N PRO A 108 -16.64 5.43 6.05
CA PRO A 108 -15.48 5.87 6.82
C PRO A 108 -14.18 5.28 6.26
N GLY A 109 -13.13 6.10 6.22
CA GLY A 109 -11.78 5.66 5.93
C GLY A 109 -11.18 4.85 7.09
N THR A 110 -10.28 3.92 6.74
CA THR A 110 -9.54 3.13 7.74
C THR A 110 -8.07 2.94 7.38
N MET A 111 -7.23 2.94 8.40
CA MET A 111 -5.85 2.46 8.30
C MET A 111 -5.75 1.15 9.08
N VAL A 112 -5.50 0.06 8.37
CA VAL A 112 -5.29 -1.27 8.95
C VAL A 112 -3.82 -1.64 8.90
N ASP A 113 -3.27 -2.18 9.99
CA ASP A 113 -1.91 -2.68 10.01
C ASP A 113 -1.74 -3.89 10.91
N ARG A 114 -1.51 -5.04 10.26
CA ARG A 114 -1.02 -6.27 10.85
C ARG A 114 -0.43 -7.14 9.76
N ILE A 115 0.79 -7.60 9.95
CA ILE A 115 1.39 -8.61 9.09
C ILE A 115 0.73 -9.95 9.36
N VAL A 116 0.12 -10.52 8.31
CA VAL A 116 -0.50 -11.85 8.32
C VAL A 116 -0.02 -12.61 7.08
N PRO A 117 1.02 -13.47 7.20
CA PRO A 117 1.45 -14.34 6.10
C PRO A 117 0.32 -15.28 5.67
N ALA A 118 0.34 -15.72 4.41
CA ALA A 118 -0.57 -16.76 3.95
C ALA A 118 -0.33 -18.06 4.73
N ALA A 119 -1.41 -18.74 5.10
CA ALA A 119 -1.30 -20.06 5.71
C ALA A 119 -0.65 -21.05 4.72
N THR A 120 0.36 -21.75 5.20
CA THR A 120 1.08 -22.82 4.52
C THR A 120 0.98 -24.11 5.33
N GLU A 121 1.24 -25.26 4.72
CA GLU A 121 1.33 -26.53 5.44
C GLU A 121 2.32 -26.45 6.61
N ALA A 122 3.46 -25.78 6.40
CA ALA A 122 4.47 -25.57 7.44
C ALA A 122 3.95 -24.73 8.61
N SER A 123 3.27 -23.60 8.34
CA SER A 123 2.73 -22.75 9.41
C SER A 123 1.57 -23.42 10.16
N LEU A 124 0.74 -24.23 9.48
CA LEU A 124 -0.35 -24.97 10.13
C LEU A 124 0.21 -26.09 11.03
N ALA A 125 1.28 -26.77 10.59
CA ALA A 125 1.99 -27.74 11.42
C ALA A 125 2.62 -27.08 12.65
N GLU A 126 3.25 -25.92 12.49
CA GLU A 126 3.81 -25.14 13.61
C GLU A 126 2.73 -24.75 14.64
N ILE A 127 1.57 -24.28 14.18
CA ILE A 127 0.43 -23.94 15.05
C ILE A 127 -0.07 -25.20 15.77
N THR A 128 -0.17 -26.32 15.05
CA THR A 128 -0.61 -27.60 15.62
C THR A 128 0.35 -28.09 16.69
N ASP A 129 1.66 -28.00 16.47
CA ASP A 129 2.68 -28.37 17.45
C ASP A 129 2.62 -27.47 18.69
N ALA A 130 2.36 -26.18 18.52
CA ALA A 130 2.25 -25.22 19.62
C ALA A 130 0.96 -25.37 20.44
N LEU A 131 -0.17 -25.67 19.80
CA LEU A 131 -1.49 -25.73 20.44
C LEU A 131 -1.95 -27.15 20.81
N GLY A 132 -1.33 -28.17 20.21
CA GLY A 132 -1.74 -29.58 20.35
C GLY A 132 -3.03 -29.94 19.62
N VAL A 133 -3.53 -29.06 18.74
CA VAL A 133 -4.80 -29.22 18.00
C VAL A 133 -4.61 -28.77 16.56
N GLU A 134 -5.04 -29.60 15.62
CA GLU A 134 -5.10 -29.24 14.20
C GLU A 134 -6.31 -28.33 13.95
N ASP A 135 -6.05 -27.14 13.41
CA ASP A 135 -7.07 -26.18 13.00
C ASP A 135 -6.83 -25.77 11.53
N PRO A 136 -7.65 -26.22 10.57
CA PRO A 136 -7.49 -25.88 9.15
C PRO A 136 -7.82 -24.42 8.83
N CYS A 137 -8.33 -23.66 9.79
CA CYS A 137 -8.61 -22.23 9.68
C CYS A 137 -7.62 -21.36 10.44
N ALA A 138 -6.59 -21.95 11.05
CA ALA A 138 -5.62 -21.19 11.82
C ALA A 138 -4.76 -20.27 10.94
N ILE A 139 -4.41 -19.12 11.51
CA ILE A 139 -3.54 -18.12 10.89
C ILE A 139 -2.47 -17.69 11.88
N SER A 140 -1.23 -17.59 11.40
CA SER A 140 -0.13 -16.97 12.15
C SER A 140 0.00 -15.50 11.73
N CYS A 141 0.35 -14.64 12.67
CA CYS A 141 0.48 -13.21 12.45
C CYS A 141 1.44 -12.59 13.46
N GLU A 142 1.92 -11.39 13.14
CA GLU A 142 2.77 -10.67 14.09
C GLU A 142 1.98 -10.25 15.36
N PRO A 143 2.66 -10.04 16.50
CA PRO A 143 2.01 -9.54 17.72
C PRO A 143 1.46 -8.13 17.58
N PHE A 144 2.11 -7.27 16.78
CA PHE A 144 1.64 -5.92 16.51
C PHE A 144 0.30 -5.95 15.79
N ILE A 145 -0.62 -5.07 16.21
CA ILE A 145 -1.90 -4.85 15.55
C ILE A 145 -2.29 -3.40 15.75
N GLN A 146 -2.71 -2.74 14.67
CA GLN A 146 -3.22 -1.38 14.72
C GLN A 146 -4.42 -1.23 13.78
N TRP A 147 -5.42 -0.50 14.25
CA TRP A 147 -6.56 -0.12 13.45
C TRP A 147 -6.98 1.31 13.80
N VAL A 148 -6.98 2.17 12.80
CA VAL A 148 -7.47 3.55 12.89
C VAL A 148 -8.71 3.66 12.02
N VAL A 149 -9.77 4.23 12.56
CA VAL A 149 -11.09 4.27 11.91
C VAL A 149 -11.69 5.65 12.06
N GLU A 150 -12.18 6.23 10.96
CA GLU A 150 -13.00 7.43 11.04
C GLU A 150 -14.32 7.15 11.75
N ASP A 151 -14.65 7.93 12.78
CA ASP A 151 -15.87 7.74 13.56
C ASP A 151 -17.11 8.33 12.87
N ASN A 152 -17.49 7.71 11.75
CA ASN A 152 -18.61 8.11 10.91
C ASN A 152 -19.50 6.90 10.58
N PHE A 153 -20.43 6.58 11.48
CA PHE A 153 -21.32 5.42 11.38
C PHE A 153 -22.79 5.81 11.45
N VAL A 154 -23.61 5.37 10.48
CA VAL A 154 -25.03 5.77 10.34
C VAL A 154 -25.99 4.93 11.18
N ALA A 155 -25.54 3.75 11.65
CA ALA A 155 -26.37 2.79 12.36
C ALA A 155 -25.69 2.25 13.65
N GLY A 156 -24.76 3.03 14.21
CA GLY A 156 -23.93 2.62 15.35
C GLY A 156 -22.76 1.74 14.95
N ARG A 157 -21.87 1.51 15.93
CA ARG A 157 -20.70 0.62 15.83
C ARG A 157 -20.38 0.02 17.20
N PRO A 158 -19.60 -1.07 17.27
CA PRO A 158 -19.02 -1.52 18.53
C PRO A 158 -18.09 -0.46 19.15
N ASP A 159 -17.91 -0.53 20.47
CA ASP A 159 -16.95 0.27 21.23
C ASP A 159 -15.52 -0.27 21.02
N TRP A 160 -15.06 -0.28 19.76
CA TRP A 160 -13.76 -0.85 19.36
C TRP A 160 -12.56 -0.16 20.03
N GLU A 161 -12.72 1.09 20.48
CA GLU A 161 -11.74 1.80 21.29
C GLU A 161 -11.39 1.06 22.59
N VAL A 162 -12.31 0.27 23.15
CA VAL A 162 -12.05 -0.59 24.32
C VAL A 162 -11.04 -1.69 23.99
N ALA A 163 -11.00 -2.13 22.73
CA ALA A 163 -10.04 -3.12 22.22
C ALA A 163 -8.76 -2.48 21.63
N GLY A 164 -8.58 -1.16 21.77
CA GLY A 164 -7.39 -0.44 21.31
C GLY A 164 -7.50 0.17 19.91
N VAL A 165 -8.67 0.15 19.27
CA VAL A 165 -8.88 0.83 17.97
C VAL A 165 -8.88 2.33 18.16
N GLN A 166 -8.20 3.04 17.28
CA GLN A 166 -8.08 4.49 17.33
C GLN A 166 -9.20 5.12 16.51
N MET A 167 -10.23 5.62 17.21
CA MET A 167 -11.33 6.35 16.59
C MET A 167 -10.90 7.80 16.33
N VAL A 168 -10.95 8.25 15.09
CA VAL A 168 -10.46 9.57 14.66
C VAL A 168 -11.48 10.30 13.79
N GLN A 169 -11.25 11.58 13.54
CA GLN A 169 -12.07 12.35 12.61
C GLN A 169 -11.59 12.26 11.16
N ASP A 170 -10.30 12.04 10.95
CA ASP A 170 -9.65 11.97 9.65
C ASP A 170 -8.54 10.93 9.71
N VAL A 171 -8.64 9.89 8.88
CA VAL A 171 -7.65 8.81 8.83
C VAL A 171 -6.44 9.16 7.95
N LEU A 172 -6.57 10.12 7.03
CA LEU A 172 -5.57 10.40 6.01
C LEU A 172 -4.16 10.66 6.57
N PRO A 173 -3.97 11.40 7.70
CA PRO A 173 -2.65 11.56 8.30
C PRO A 173 -2.03 10.24 8.79
N TRP A 174 -2.86 9.30 9.27
CA TRP A 174 -2.44 7.98 9.74
C TRP A 174 -2.04 7.07 8.58
N GLU A 175 -2.83 7.08 7.51
CA GLU A 175 -2.49 6.38 6.27
C GLU A 175 -1.18 6.88 5.69
N GLN A 176 -0.99 8.20 5.61
CA GLN A 176 0.27 8.79 5.13
C GLN A 176 1.46 8.40 6.00
N MET A 177 1.30 8.42 7.33
CA MET A 177 2.34 7.97 8.26
C MET A 177 2.75 6.52 7.98
N LYS A 178 1.78 5.60 7.88
CA LYS A 178 2.05 4.19 7.56
C LYS A 178 2.68 4.03 6.17
N LEU A 179 2.08 4.61 5.14
CA LEU A 179 2.53 4.46 3.75
C LEU A 179 3.96 4.97 3.54
N ARG A 180 4.36 6.03 4.24
CA ARG A 180 5.70 6.60 4.12
C ARG A 180 6.71 5.94 5.04
N MET A 181 6.43 5.87 6.35
CA MET A 181 7.41 5.38 7.33
C MET A 181 7.51 3.85 7.33
N LEU A 182 6.41 3.11 7.21
CA LEU A 182 6.44 1.64 7.14
C LEU A 182 6.63 1.19 5.70
N ASN A 183 5.69 1.53 4.81
CA ASN A 183 5.72 0.96 3.47
C ASN A 183 6.86 1.51 2.62
N GLY A 184 7.23 2.79 2.79
CA GLY A 184 8.40 3.40 2.14
C GLY A 184 9.72 2.79 2.58
N SER A 185 9.92 2.60 3.87
CA SER A 185 11.13 1.93 4.37
C SER A 185 11.17 0.44 3.98
N HIS A 186 10.05 -0.27 3.98
CA HIS A 186 9.96 -1.63 3.43
C HIS A 186 10.38 -1.69 1.95
N SER A 187 9.93 -0.75 1.12
CA SER A 187 10.34 -0.70 -0.30
C SER A 187 11.83 -0.38 -0.44
N PHE A 188 12.37 0.56 0.34
CA PHE A 188 13.80 0.85 0.38
C PHE A 188 14.63 -0.40 0.70
N LEU A 189 14.26 -1.11 1.78
CA LEU A 189 14.91 -2.34 2.21
C LEU A 189 14.74 -3.46 1.17
N ALA A 190 13.57 -3.59 0.57
CA ALA A 190 13.30 -4.64 -0.40
C ALA A 190 14.19 -4.52 -1.65
N TYR A 191 14.28 -3.34 -2.27
CA TYR A 191 15.07 -3.18 -3.49
C TYR A 191 16.57 -3.29 -3.21
N LEU A 192 17.06 -2.50 -2.24
CA LEU A 192 18.49 -2.44 -1.94
C LEU A 192 18.97 -3.73 -1.26
N GLY A 193 18.14 -4.34 -0.42
CA GLY A 193 18.46 -5.58 0.27
C GLY A 193 18.49 -6.77 -0.69
N TYR A 194 17.52 -6.87 -1.60
CA TYR A 194 17.56 -7.88 -2.65
C TYR A 194 18.83 -7.74 -3.51
N LEU A 195 19.16 -6.53 -3.94
CA LEU A 195 20.37 -6.25 -4.73
C LEU A 195 21.65 -6.64 -3.96
N ALA A 196 21.70 -6.38 -2.65
CA ALA A 196 22.80 -6.79 -1.77
C ALA A 196 22.84 -8.31 -1.48
N GLY A 197 21.80 -9.06 -1.90
CA GLY A 197 21.71 -10.51 -1.74
C GLY A 197 21.05 -10.96 -0.43
N TYR A 198 20.26 -10.10 0.22
CA TYR A 198 19.39 -10.45 1.34
C TYR A 198 18.04 -10.94 0.82
N ALA A 199 17.69 -12.18 1.16
CA ALA A 199 16.45 -12.82 0.76
C ALA A 199 15.25 -12.31 1.57
N HIS A 200 15.47 -11.90 2.83
CA HIS A 200 14.42 -11.51 3.76
C HIS A 200 14.70 -10.16 4.44
N ILE A 201 13.64 -9.50 4.93
CA ILE A 201 13.75 -8.19 5.60
C ILE A 201 14.53 -8.28 6.92
N ASN A 202 14.39 -9.35 7.69
CA ASN A 202 15.15 -9.55 8.93
C ASN A 202 16.66 -9.61 8.67
N GLU A 203 17.09 -10.21 7.56
CA GLU A 203 18.51 -10.22 7.15
C GLU A 203 19.02 -8.80 6.84
N CYS A 204 18.17 -7.92 6.30
CA CYS A 204 18.51 -6.50 6.13
C CYS A 204 18.66 -5.80 7.50
N MET A 205 17.88 -6.20 8.52
CA MET A 205 17.96 -5.62 9.87
C MET A 205 19.18 -6.10 10.67
N GLU A 206 19.78 -7.23 10.29
CA GLU A 206 21.07 -7.68 10.82
C GLU A 206 22.25 -6.83 10.31
N ASP A 207 22.10 -6.17 9.16
CA ASP A 207 23.09 -5.23 8.66
C ASP A 207 22.90 -3.83 9.25
N ALA A 208 23.90 -3.37 10.01
CA ALA A 208 23.85 -2.08 10.69
C ALA A 208 23.62 -0.88 9.75
N ALA A 209 24.13 -0.92 8.51
CA ALA A 209 23.95 0.17 7.56
C ALA A 209 22.52 0.22 7.02
N PHE A 210 21.91 -0.94 6.76
CA PHE A 210 20.50 -1.01 6.33
C PHE A 210 19.55 -0.61 7.44
N ARG A 211 19.79 -1.07 8.67
CA ARG A 211 19.01 -0.67 9.84
C ARG A 211 19.08 0.83 10.11
N GLU A 212 20.27 1.42 10.06
CA GLU A 212 20.45 2.87 10.21
C GLU A 212 19.83 3.65 9.03
N GLY A 213 20.03 3.17 7.79
CA GLY A 213 19.41 3.73 6.59
C GLY A 213 17.89 3.76 6.65
N ALA A 214 17.26 2.67 7.09
CA ALA A 214 15.81 2.63 7.29
C ALA A 214 15.37 3.61 8.39
N ARG A 215 16.10 3.69 9.52
CA ARG A 215 15.77 4.60 10.61
C ARG A 215 15.85 6.07 10.19
N ARG A 216 16.93 6.48 9.53
CA ARG A 216 17.08 7.86 9.02
C ARG A 216 16.07 8.17 7.92
N LEU A 217 15.82 7.22 7.02
CA LEU A 217 14.75 7.38 6.03
C LEU A 217 13.40 7.65 6.73
N MET A 218 13.06 6.90 7.78
CA MET A 218 11.83 7.10 8.53
C MET A 218 11.76 8.48 9.21
N LEU A 219 12.82 8.89 9.91
CA LEU A 219 12.77 10.07 10.80
C LEU A 219 13.24 11.37 10.15
N ASP A 220 14.22 11.32 9.27
CA ASP A 220 14.86 12.51 8.70
C ASP A 220 14.21 12.89 7.37
N GLU A 221 13.61 11.93 6.66
CA GLU A 221 13.03 12.17 5.33
C GLU A 221 11.52 11.91 5.31
N GLN A 222 11.02 10.80 5.83
CA GLN A 222 9.58 10.52 5.77
C GLN A 222 8.78 11.34 6.80
N ALA A 223 9.17 11.32 8.08
CA ALA A 223 8.46 11.99 9.16
C ALA A 223 8.24 13.50 8.92
N PRO A 224 9.21 14.29 8.41
CA PRO A 224 9.01 15.73 8.16
C PRO A 224 7.95 16.03 7.10
N THR A 225 7.61 15.05 6.24
CA THR A 225 6.59 15.21 5.20
C THR A 225 5.16 14.97 5.71
N LEU A 226 5.02 14.46 6.93
CA LEU A 226 3.73 14.09 7.52
C LEU A 226 3.01 15.29 8.13
N ARG A 227 1.68 15.18 8.20
CA ARG A 227 0.79 16.17 8.85
C ARG A 227 0.20 15.68 10.17
N ILE A 228 0.51 14.43 10.54
CA ILE A 228 -0.02 13.80 11.75
C ILE A 228 0.45 14.55 13.00
N LYS A 229 -0.43 14.59 14.00
CA LYS A 229 -0.19 15.24 15.29
C LYS A 229 -0.35 14.21 16.40
N ASP A 230 0.22 14.52 17.56
CA ASP A 230 0.02 13.75 18.80
C ASP A 230 0.47 12.27 18.69
N VAL A 231 1.42 11.98 17.80
CA VAL A 231 2.08 10.69 17.65
C VAL A 231 3.58 10.86 17.87
N ASP A 232 4.15 10.00 18.71
CA ASP A 232 5.60 9.88 18.82
C ASP A 232 6.16 9.10 17.62
N LEU A 233 6.61 9.85 16.61
CA LEU A 233 7.17 9.27 15.38
C LEU A 233 8.50 8.57 15.62
N THR A 234 9.24 8.90 16.69
CA THR A 234 10.48 8.20 17.05
C THR A 234 10.15 6.83 17.60
N ALA A 235 9.24 6.74 18.57
CA ALA A 235 8.76 5.47 19.08
C ALA A 235 8.10 4.61 17.99
N TYR A 236 7.36 5.23 17.06
CA TYR A 236 6.80 4.53 15.91
C TYR A 236 7.89 3.95 15.00
N ALA A 237 8.90 4.74 14.62
CA ALA A 237 10.02 4.24 13.80
C ALA A 237 10.79 3.11 14.49
N ASP A 238 11.07 3.24 15.79
CA ASP A 238 11.77 2.21 16.55
C ASP A 238 10.94 0.91 16.62
N SER A 239 9.62 1.02 16.80
CA SER A 239 8.69 -0.13 16.72
C SER A 239 8.68 -0.79 15.34
N LEU A 240 8.74 -0.01 14.24
CA LEU A 240 8.84 -0.57 12.89
C LEU A 240 10.12 -1.37 12.68
N LEU A 241 11.26 -0.87 13.17
CA LEU A 241 12.53 -1.58 13.07
C LEU A 241 12.52 -2.89 13.86
N GLU A 242 11.91 -2.91 15.05
CA GLU A 242 11.69 -4.14 15.83
C GLU A 242 10.82 -5.14 15.06
N ARG A 243 9.74 -4.68 14.43
CA ARG A 243 8.85 -5.53 13.60
C ARG A 243 9.58 -6.11 12.40
N PHE A 244 10.41 -5.31 11.72
CA PHE A 244 11.21 -5.75 10.59
C PHE A 244 12.29 -6.77 10.98
N ALA A 245 12.80 -6.69 12.21
CA ALA A 245 13.81 -7.60 12.73
C ALA A 245 13.22 -8.95 13.22
N ASN A 246 11.90 -9.13 13.19
CA ASN A 246 11.26 -10.34 13.70
C ASN A 246 11.65 -11.59 12.87
N PRO A 247 12.43 -12.54 13.43
CA PRO A 247 12.94 -13.69 12.69
C PRO A 247 11.86 -14.74 12.36
N ALA A 248 10.72 -14.69 13.06
CA ALA A 248 9.58 -15.57 12.77
C ALA A 248 8.86 -15.17 11.47
N LEU A 249 9.05 -13.92 11.02
CA LEU A 249 8.46 -13.42 9.78
C LEU A 249 9.47 -13.58 8.64
N GLN A 250 9.31 -14.64 7.84
CA GLN A 250 10.12 -14.89 6.63
C GLN A 250 9.67 -14.00 5.45
N HIS A 251 9.67 -12.69 5.66
CA HIS A 251 9.23 -11.68 4.71
C HIS A 251 10.24 -11.48 3.60
N ARG A 252 9.98 -12.07 2.43
CA ARG A 252 10.89 -12.01 1.28
C ARG A 252 11.00 -10.60 0.72
N THR A 253 12.23 -10.12 0.55
CA THR A 253 12.53 -8.84 -0.13
C THR A 253 11.93 -8.81 -1.53
N TRP A 254 12.04 -9.93 -2.26
CA TRP A 254 11.44 -10.12 -3.59
C TRP A 254 9.93 -9.90 -3.61
N GLN A 255 9.20 -10.44 -2.63
CA GLN A 255 7.74 -10.30 -2.55
C GLN A 255 7.33 -8.85 -2.27
N ILE A 256 8.08 -8.15 -1.43
CA ILE A 256 7.83 -6.73 -1.14
C ILE A 256 8.15 -5.85 -2.34
N ALA A 257 9.18 -6.21 -3.13
CA ALA A 257 9.61 -5.52 -4.33
C ALA A 257 8.66 -5.68 -5.54
N MET A 258 7.72 -6.63 -5.51
CA MET A 258 6.70 -6.78 -6.55
C MET A 258 5.84 -5.53 -6.70
N ASP A 259 5.29 -5.28 -7.89
CA ASP A 259 4.36 -4.18 -8.18
C ASP A 259 4.91 -2.80 -7.75
N GLY A 260 6.23 -2.60 -7.88
CA GLY A 260 6.92 -1.38 -7.49
C GLY A 260 6.37 -0.14 -8.20
N SER A 261 5.91 -0.27 -9.45
CA SER A 261 5.26 0.81 -10.21
C SER A 261 4.00 1.35 -9.53
N GLN A 262 3.27 0.50 -8.80
CA GLN A 262 2.04 0.85 -8.09
C GLN A 262 2.32 1.35 -6.67
N LYS A 263 3.55 1.20 -6.18
CA LYS A 263 3.95 1.44 -4.78
C LYS A 263 4.77 2.71 -4.62
N LEU A 264 5.66 3.00 -5.58
CA LEU A 264 6.57 4.14 -5.50
C LEU A 264 5.88 5.51 -5.29
N PRO A 265 4.77 5.85 -5.99
CA PRO A 265 4.17 7.17 -5.90
C PRO A 265 3.88 7.60 -4.45
N GLN A 266 3.09 6.81 -3.74
CA GLN A 266 2.62 7.09 -2.39
C GLN A 266 3.65 6.79 -1.30
N ARG A 267 4.64 5.93 -1.57
CA ARG A 267 5.65 5.50 -0.59
C ARG A 267 6.89 6.40 -0.57
N MET A 268 7.26 6.99 -1.71
CA MET A 268 8.50 7.77 -1.85
C MET A 268 8.27 9.07 -2.60
N LEU A 269 7.65 9.04 -3.78
CA LEU A 269 7.63 10.18 -4.70
C LEU A 269 6.86 11.38 -4.15
N ASP A 270 5.75 11.15 -3.45
CA ASP A 270 5.00 12.23 -2.81
C ASP A 270 5.78 12.89 -1.66
N GLY A 271 6.58 12.12 -0.92
CA GLY A 271 7.50 12.66 0.08
C GLY A 271 8.60 13.51 -0.58
N ILE A 272 9.18 13.02 -1.68
CA ILE A 272 10.18 13.75 -2.46
C ILE A 272 9.61 15.08 -2.99
N ARG A 273 8.36 15.10 -3.49
CA ARG A 273 7.70 16.35 -3.92
C ARG A 273 7.65 17.38 -2.79
N VAL A 274 7.33 16.97 -1.57
CA VAL A 274 7.34 17.84 -0.39
C VAL A 274 8.75 18.37 -0.10
N HIS A 275 9.78 17.53 -0.20
CA HIS A 275 11.16 17.97 0.00
C HIS A 275 11.65 18.93 -1.08
N LEU A 276 11.29 18.70 -2.34
CA LEU A 276 11.60 19.59 -3.46
C LEU A 276 10.97 20.97 -3.26
N GLU A 277 9.70 21.01 -2.86
CA GLU A 277 8.99 22.26 -2.54
C GLU A 277 9.67 23.01 -1.39
N ARG A 278 10.05 22.29 -0.33
CA ARG A 278 10.67 22.86 0.88
C ARG A 278 12.17 23.08 0.78
N LYS A 279 12.82 22.62 -0.29
CA LYS A 279 14.28 22.61 -0.48
C LYS A 279 15.03 21.98 0.71
N THR A 280 14.55 20.84 1.16
CA THR A 280 15.16 20.06 2.26
C THR A 280 15.85 18.81 1.71
N PRO A 281 16.81 18.17 2.42
CA PRO A 281 17.49 16.96 1.96
C PRO A 281 16.57 15.73 1.89
N TRP A 282 16.89 14.79 0.99
CA TRP A 282 16.13 13.54 0.76
C TRP A 282 17.00 12.44 0.09
N SER A 283 18.23 12.26 0.56
CA SER A 283 19.23 11.41 -0.11
C SER A 283 18.88 9.91 -0.07
N LEU A 284 18.25 9.43 0.99
CA LEU A 284 17.83 8.03 1.14
C LEU A 284 16.58 7.72 0.30
N LEU A 285 15.66 8.67 0.15
CA LEU A 285 14.56 8.58 -0.80
C LEU A 285 15.08 8.51 -2.25
N ALA A 286 16.07 9.33 -2.61
CA ALA A 286 16.73 9.24 -3.91
C ALA A 286 17.36 7.85 -4.13
N LEU A 287 18.03 7.32 -3.10
CA LEU A 287 18.62 5.98 -3.12
C LEU A 287 17.56 4.88 -3.24
N GLY A 288 16.42 5.01 -2.57
CA GLY A 288 15.30 4.06 -2.70
C GLY A 288 14.73 4.01 -4.11
N VAL A 289 14.55 5.17 -4.76
CA VAL A 289 14.11 5.26 -6.16
C VAL A 289 15.17 4.67 -7.10
N ALA A 290 16.45 5.01 -6.91
CA ALA A 290 17.54 4.45 -7.68
C ALA A 290 17.67 2.92 -7.51
N GLY A 291 17.42 2.41 -6.30
CA GLY A 291 17.35 0.99 -5.99
C GLY A 291 16.24 0.29 -6.76
N TRP A 292 15.05 0.88 -6.87
CA TRP A 292 13.99 0.37 -7.73
C TRP A 292 14.41 0.35 -9.21
N ILE A 293 14.96 1.45 -9.73
CA ILE A 293 15.46 1.54 -11.12
C ILE A 293 16.49 0.42 -11.40
N ARG A 294 17.43 0.20 -10.48
CA ARG A 294 18.44 -0.85 -10.56
C ARG A 294 17.85 -2.26 -10.45
N TYR A 295 16.85 -2.46 -9.60
CA TYR A 295 16.17 -3.75 -9.43
C TYR A 295 15.39 -4.13 -10.69
N VAL A 296 14.57 -3.21 -11.22
CA VAL A 296 13.75 -3.49 -12.42
C VAL A 296 14.58 -3.57 -13.71
N SER A 297 15.85 -3.19 -13.64
CA SER A 297 16.84 -3.42 -14.69
C SER A 297 17.20 -4.89 -14.89
N GLY A 298 16.78 -5.78 -13.99
CA GLY A 298 16.70 -7.23 -14.26
C GLY A 298 17.94 -8.04 -13.90
N THR A 299 18.95 -7.46 -13.27
CA THR A 299 20.17 -8.17 -12.84
C THR A 299 20.57 -7.71 -11.43
N ASP A 300 20.97 -8.62 -10.53
CA ASP A 300 21.42 -8.25 -9.19
C ASP A 300 22.89 -7.81 -9.15
N ASP A 301 23.46 -7.52 -7.98
CA ASP A 301 24.88 -7.12 -7.86
C ASP A 301 25.86 -8.30 -8.02
N ARG A 302 25.35 -9.54 -8.04
CA ARG A 302 26.12 -10.76 -8.30
C ARG A 302 26.05 -11.18 -9.77
N GLY A 303 25.30 -10.45 -10.60
CA GLY A 303 25.13 -10.75 -12.02
C GLY A 303 24.02 -11.76 -12.34
N ASN A 304 23.19 -12.16 -11.36
CA ASN A 304 22.07 -13.07 -11.60
C ASN A 304 20.85 -12.33 -12.13
N ALA A 305 20.05 -13.01 -12.96
CA ALA A 305 18.78 -12.47 -13.44
C ALA A 305 17.76 -12.31 -12.31
N ILE A 306 16.98 -11.24 -12.36
CA ILE A 306 15.88 -10.95 -11.43
C ILE A 306 14.55 -11.24 -12.11
N ASP A 307 13.69 -12.04 -11.48
CA ASP A 307 12.29 -12.19 -11.90
C ASP A 307 11.48 -10.97 -11.47
N VAL A 308 11.49 -9.92 -12.29
CA VAL A 308 10.75 -8.67 -12.02
C VAL A 308 9.26 -8.89 -12.26
N ARG A 309 8.48 -8.82 -11.17
CA ARG A 309 7.02 -8.97 -11.17
C ARG A 309 6.36 -7.61 -10.93
N ASP A 310 5.76 -7.07 -11.99
CA ASP A 310 5.12 -5.76 -11.97
C ASP A 310 4.07 -5.68 -13.09
N PRO A 311 2.93 -4.97 -12.93
CA PRO A 311 1.95 -4.78 -14.00
C PRO A 311 2.51 -4.09 -15.23
N LEU A 312 3.58 -3.28 -15.08
CA LEU A 312 4.27 -2.58 -16.15
C LEU A 312 5.54 -3.31 -16.63
N SER A 313 5.74 -4.59 -16.29
CA SER A 313 6.99 -5.32 -16.55
C SER A 313 7.45 -5.29 -18.01
N ASP A 314 6.53 -5.45 -18.96
CA ASP A 314 6.87 -5.48 -20.39
C ASP A 314 7.31 -4.09 -20.90
N LYS A 315 6.63 -3.03 -20.44
CA LYS A 315 6.99 -1.64 -20.75
C LYS A 315 8.36 -1.31 -20.16
N ILE A 316 8.57 -1.65 -18.89
CA ILE A 316 9.84 -1.47 -18.19
C ILE A 316 10.97 -2.22 -18.93
N ARG A 317 10.77 -3.49 -19.28
CA ARG A 317 11.76 -4.30 -20.01
C ARG A 317 12.12 -3.70 -21.36
N THR A 318 11.13 -3.18 -22.09
CA THR A 318 11.34 -2.52 -23.38
C THR A 318 12.25 -1.30 -23.22
N MET A 319 11.98 -0.45 -22.21
CA MET A 319 12.78 0.75 -21.92
C MET A 319 14.19 0.40 -21.43
N VAL A 320 14.31 -0.62 -20.58
CA VAL A 320 15.59 -1.18 -20.12
C VAL A 320 16.43 -1.65 -21.32
N ASN A 321 15.87 -2.46 -22.22
CA ASN A 321 16.58 -2.99 -23.38
C ASN A 321 16.97 -1.90 -24.40
N ALA A 322 16.26 -0.78 -24.41
CA ALA A 322 16.51 0.35 -25.29
C ALA A 322 17.46 1.41 -24.67
N SER A 323 18.01 1.18 -23.48
CA SER A 323 18.88 2.13 -22.78
C SER A 323 20.17 1.49 -22.28
N SER A 324 21.28 2.21 -22.43
CA SER A 324 22.52 1.88 -21.73
C SER A 324 22.40 2.17 -20.22
N ASP A 325 23.35 1.70 -19.41
CA ASP A 325 23.37 2.00 -17.97
C ASP A 325 23.43 3.51 -17.68
N ALA A 326 24.14 4.28 -18.52
CA ALA A 326 24.22 5.74 -18.39
C ALA A 326 22.90 6.45 -18.72
N GLU A 327 22.06 5.85 -19.58
CA GLU A 327 20.76 6.41 -19.98
C GLU A 327 19.60 5.87 -19.13
N ARG A 328 19.85 4.83 -18.32
CA ARG A 328 18.82 4.03 -17.65
C ARG A 328 17.87 4.85 -16.80
N VAL A 329 18.40 5.79 -16.03
CA VAL A 329 17.60 6.67 -15.16
C VAL A 329 16.67 7.52 -16.00
N ASN A 330 17.20 8.27 -16.96
CA ASN A 330 16.40 9.14 -17.84
C ASN A 330 15.34 8.35 -18.62
N ALA A 331 15.68 7.15 -19.10
CA ALA A 331 14.72 6.27 -19.75
C ALA A 331 13.57 5.95 -18.80
N LEU A 332 13.83 5.35 -17.64
CA LEU A 332 12.78 4.89 -16.73
C LEU A 332 12.00 6.03 -16.05
N LEU A 333 12.59 7.22 -15.87
CA LEU A 333 11.86 8.42 -15.45
C LEU A 333 10.78 8.86 -16.47
N GLY A 334 10.87 8.40 -17.72
CA GLY A 334 9.83 8.59 -18.74
C GLY A 334 8.54 7.78 -18.49
N LEU A 335 8.50 6.92 -17.47
CA LEU A 335 7.28 6.23 -17.04
C LEU A 335 6.34 7.20 -16.30
N SER A 336 5.55 7.96 -17.07
CA SER A 336 4.62 8.95 -16.51
C SER A 336 3.57 8.35 -15.58
N GLU A 337 3.22 7.07 -15.76
CA GLU A 337 2.32 6.34 -14.86
C GLU A 337 2.89 6.19 -13.44
N VAL A 338 4.21 6.28 -13.27
CA VAL A 338 4.90 6.18 -11.98
C VAL A 338 5.36 7.56 -11.51
N PHE A 339 6.10 8.29 -12.35
CA PHE A 339 6.77 9.53 -11.96
C PHE A 339 5.94 10.79 -12.19
N GLY A 340 4.78 10.68 -12.85
CA GLY A 340 4.03 11.83 -13.32
C GLY A 340 4.78 12.59 -14.42
N HIS A 341 4.34 13.82 -14.68
CA HIS A 341 4.98 14.71 -15.66
C HIS A 341 5.91 15.74 -15.02
N ASP A 342 5.87 15.87 -13.69
CA ASP A 342 6.59 16.89 -12.92
C ASP A 342 8.02 16.45 -12.57
N LEU A 343 8.20 15.22 -12.06
CA LEU A 343 9.49 14.77 -11.54
C LEU A 343 10.55 14.60 -12.63
N ALA A 344 10.18 14.05 -13.79
CA ALA A 344 11.10 13.89 -14.93
C ALA A 344 11.60 15.23 -15.50
N GLN A 345 10.89 16.33 -15.22
CA GLN A 345 11.27 17.69 -15.64
C GLN A 345 12.01 18.47 -14.54
N ASN A 346 12.11 17.92 -13.32
CA ASN A 346 12.79 18.55 -12.21
C ASN A 346 14.27 18.15 -12.19
N SER A 347 15.17 19.08 -12.51
CA SER A 347 16.60 18.79 -12.60
C SER A 347 17.23 18.31 -11.29
N ALA A 348 16.79 18.86 -10.14
CA ALA A 348 17.29 18.45 -8.83
C ALA A 348 16.88 17.01 -8.51
N PHE A 349 15.68 16.61 -8.93
CA PHE A 349 15.23 15.22 -8.81
C PHE A 349 16.07 14.27 -9.66
N VAL A 350 16.18 14.58 -10.96
CA VAL A 350 16.92 13.75 -11.93
C VAL A 350 18.37 13.59 -11.51
N GLU A 351 19.02 14.68 -11.07
CA GLU A 351 20.41 14.66 -10.62
C GLU A 351 20.60 13.76 -9.39
N ALA A 352 19.80 13.94 -8.34
CA ALA A 352 19.95 13.16 -7.11
C ALA A 352 19.71 11.65 -7.33
N VAL A 353 18.69 11.28 -8.14
CA VAL A 353 18.43 9.87 -8.49
C VAL A 353 19.56 9.31 -9.36
N SER A 354 20.08 10.08 -10.32
CA SER A 354 21.20 9.66 -11.18
C SER A 354 22.47 9.41 -10.37
N GLN A 355 22.82 10.32 -9.45
CA GLN A 355 23.97 10.15 -8.56
C GLN A 355 23.81 8.93 -7.64
N ALA A 356 22.60 8.70 -7.12
CA ALA A 356 22.32 7.51 -6.32
C ALA A 356 22.42 6.21 -7.14
N TYR A 357 21.92 6.22 -8.37
CA TYR A 357 22.02 5.08 -9.30
C TYR A 357 23.47 4.79 -9.67
N GLU A 358 24.29 5.81 -9.93
CA GLU A 358 25.73 5.66 -10.17
C GLU A 358 26.46 5.04 -8.97
N ARG A 359 26.13 5.43 -7.74
CA ARG A 359 26.70 4.80 -6.54
C ARG A 359 26.37 3.31 -6.49
N ILE A 360 25.12 2.94 -6.74
CA ILE A 360 24.71 1.53 -6.74
C ILE A 360 25.43 0.75 -7.85
N THR A 361 25.50 1.27 -9.07
CA THR A 361 26.14 0.54 -10.19
C THR A 361 27.65 0.42 -10.03
N ARG A 362 28.34 1.40 -9.44
CA ARG A 362 29.79 1.34 -9.23
C ARG A 362 30.20 0.50 -8.04
N HIS A 363 29.48 0.60 -6.92
CA HIS A 363 29.94 0.08 -5.63
C HIS A 363 29.06 -1.05 -5.08
N GLY A 364 27.89 -1.29 -5.67
CA GLY A 364 26.86 -2.21 -5.16
C GLY A 364 25.93 -1.53 -4.15
N ALA A 365 24.73 -2.10 -3.98
CA ALA A 365 23.65 -1.52 -3.18
C ALA A 365 24.04 -1.32 -1.72
N ARG A 366 24.70 -2.31 -1.10
CA ARG A 366 25.13 -2.22 0.31
C ARG A 366 26.10 -1.06 0.53
N GLN A 367 27.10 -0.92 -0.35
CA GLN A 367 28.08 0.16 -0.23
C GLN A 367 27.45 1.53 -0.52
N ALA A 368 26.49 1.60 -1.47
CA ALA A 368 25.74 2.82 -1.73
C ALA A 368 24.90 3.28 -0.52
N VAL A 369 24.33 2.36 0.27
CA VAL A 369 23.67 2.69 1.56
C VAL A 369 24.68 3.32 2.53
N ILE A 370 25.84 2.70 2.72
CA ILE A 370 26.90 3.20 3.61
C ILE A 370 27.36 4.60 3.18
N GLU A 371 27.60 4.81 1.89
CA GLU A 371 28.04 6.10 1.35
C GLU A 371 26.97 7.17 1.53
N THR A 372 25.70 6.84 1.32
CA THR A 372 24.59 7.78 1.47
C THR A 372 24.40 8.23 2.93
N LEU A 373 24.72 7.37 3.90
CA LEU A 373 24.69 7.72 5.33
C LEU A 373 25.79 8.72 5.77
N ASN A 374 26.80 8.93 4.92
CA ASN A 374 27.93 9.83 5.18
C ASN A 374 27.84 11.16 4.39
N VAL A 375 26.77 11.35 3.61
CA VAL A 375 26.43 12.61 2.94
C VAL A 375 25.50 13.41 3.85
#